data_AF-A0A842U5M5-F1
#
_entry.id   AF-A0A842U5M5-F1
#
_cell.length_a   1.000
_cell.length_b   1.000
_cell.length_c   1.000
_cell.angle_alpha   90.00
_cell.angle_beta   90.00
_cell.angle_gamma   90.00
#
_symmetry.space_group_name_H-M   'P 1'
#
loop_
_entity.id
_entity.type
_entity.pdbx_description
1 polymer ?
#
loop_
_entity_poly.entity_id
_entity_poly.type
_entity_poly.pdbx_seq_one_letter_code
_entity_poly.pdbx_strand_id
1 'polypeptide(L)'
;MIYTDKFQKLMDNLSNGKINKKEVVNILLTLLEESDKLLERIESLKTIYYLKINGDKVFRIIENHLISDESAQIRCLSAKIIFQNFPKSKNFLLLRWVSQYERSALVIKTLLDLFRSVVDPHFKIFQNIILERLKKIYNIPMKEINLFLNLEVLCVEKTKQYNLNIGENWHKIIRMLKFSPDSVWLVQRLYYIKYGGKMLGPLPDDSLPYLKQLI
;
A
#
# COMPACT_ATOMS: atom_id res chain seq x y z
N MET A 1 -14.82 -12.15 -5.06
CA MET A 1 -14.74 -10.93 -4.24
C MET A 1 -16.00 -10.84 -3.43
N ILE A 2 -15.90 -10.68 -2.11
CA ILE A 2 -17.07 -10.64 -1.22
C ILE A 2 -17.41 -9.17 -1.03
N TYR A 3 -18.45 -8.69 -1.73
CA TYR A 3 -19.06 -7.40 -1.45
C TYR A 3 -19.89 -7.50 -0.18
N THR A 4 -20.06 -6.39 0.54
CA THR A 4 -21.15 -6.32 1.52
C THR A 4 -22.50 -6.36 0.79
N ASP A 5 -23.57 -6.82 1.47
CA ASP A 5 -24.92 -6.95 0.88
C ASP A 5 -25.38 -5.68 0.14
N LYS A 6 -24.99 -4.51 0.65
CA LYS A 6 -25.27 -3.21 0.04
C LYS A 6 -24.62 -3.05 -1.34
N PHE A 7 -23.34 -3.39 -1.48
CA PHE A 7 -22.62 -3.26 -2.75
C PHE A 7 -22.98 -4.36 -3.73
N GLN A 8 -23.30 -5.56 -3.24
CA GLN A 8 -23.84 -6.63 -4.08
C GLN A 8 -25.16 -6.17 -4.72
N LYS A 9 -26.08 -5.64 -3.91
CA LYS A 9 -27.36 -5.09 -4.40
C LYS A 9 -27.17 -3.94 -5.40
N LEU A 10 -26.17 -3.07 -5.20
CA LEU A 10 -25.83 -2.01 -6.14
C LEU A 10 -25.40 -2.59 -7.50
N MET A 11 -24.54 -3.61 -7.49
CA MET A 11 -24.06 -4.28 -8.70
C MET A 11 -25.17 -5.06 -9.42
N ASP A 12 -26.05 -5.70 -8.67
CA ASP A 12 -27.21 -6.41 -9.21
C ASP A 12 -28.20 -5.42 -9.86
N ASN A 13 -28.45 -4.28 -9.22
CA ASN A 13 -29.30 -3.23 -9.79
C ASN A 13 -28.72 -2.66 -11.08
N LEU A 14 -27.40 -2.46 -11.16
CA LEU A 14 -26.72 -2.02 -12.39
C LEU A 14 -26.86 -3.07 -13.49
N SER A 15 -26.61 -4.35 -13.17
CA SER A 15 -26.65 -5.45 -14.14
C SER A 15 -28.05 -5.69 -14.70
N ASN A 16 -29.08 -5.49 -13.87
CA ASN A 16 -30.48 -5.59 -14.26
C ASN A 16 -31.05 -4.31 -14.89
N GLY A 17 -30.23 -3.29 -15.13
CA GLY A 17 -30.67 -2.02 -15.71
C GLY A 17 -31.60 -1.17 -14.82
N LYS A 18 -31.74 -1.50 -13.54
CA LYS A 18 -32.56 -0.75 -12.58
C LYS A 18 -31.96 0.61 -12.23
N ILE A 19 -30.64 0.71 -12.33
CA ILE A 19 -29.88 1.95 -12.23
C ILE A 19 -28.85 2.00 -13.35
N ASN A 20 -28.51 3.19 -13.81
CA ASN A 20 -27.49 3.40 -14.81
C ASN A 20 -26.12 3.69 -14.20
N LYS A 21 -25.08 3.70 -15.04
CA LYS A 21 -23.68 3.93 -14.60
C LYS A 21 -23.49 5.30 -13.93
N LYS A 22 -24.21 6.35 -14.36
CA LYS A 22 -24.12 7.70 -13.78
C LYS A 22 -24.67 7.72 -12.35
N GLU A 23 -25.79 7.03 -12.11
CA GLU A 23 -26.37 6.87 -10.78
C GLU A 23 -25.43 6.10 -9.86
N VAL A 24 -24.84 4.99 -10.33
CA VAL A 24 -23.84 4.23 -9.57
C VAL A 24 -22.64 5.11 -9.20
N VAL A 25 -22.09 5.86 -10.16
CA VAL A 25 -20.99 6.79 -9.88
C VAL A 25 -21.36 7.78 -8.80
N ASN A 26 -22.54 8.41 -8.89
CA ASN A 26 -22.98 9.37 -7.88
C ASN A 26 -23.09 8.73 -6.48
N ILE A 27 -23.70 7.54 -6.38
CA ILE A 27 -23.83 6.81 -5.11
C ILE A 27 -22.44 6.52 -4.51
N LEU A 28 -21.50 6.03 -5.32
CA LEU A 28 -20.15 5.70 -4.86
C LEU A 28 -19.38 6.93 -4.39
N LEU A 29 -19.54 8.06 -5.09
CA LEU A 29 -18.89 9.32 -4.71
C LEU A 29 -19.46 9.88 -3.40
N THR A 30 -20.79 9.88 -3.24
CA THR A 30 -21.44 10.28 -1.98
C THR A 30 -20.95 9.42 -0.81
N LEU A 31 -20.85 8.10 -0.99
CA LEU A 31 -20.32 7.21 0.06
C LEU A 31 -18.84 7.49 0.39
N LEU A 32 -18.05 7.96 -0.57
CA LEU A 32 -16.66 8.31 -0.32
C LEU A 32 -16.50 9.61 0.47
N GLU A 33 -17.32 10.61 0.15
CA GLU A 33 -17.25 11.94 0.73
C GLU A 33 -17.92 11.99 2.12
N GLU A 34 -19.00 11.24 2.34
CA GLU A 34 -19.86 11.39 3.53
C GLU A 34 -19.76 10.23 4.53
N SER A 35 -19.17 9.07 4.17
CA SER A 35 -19.14 7.92 5.07
C SER A 35 -17.91 7.90 5.99
N ASP A 36 -18.15 7.97 7.30
CA ASP A 36 -17.12 7.74 8.31
C ASP A 36 -16.65 6.29 8.36
N LYS A 37 -17.46 5.35 7.83
CA LYS A 37 -17.17 3.92 7.89
C LYS A 37 -16.11 3.53 6.86
N LEU A 38 -14.92 3.17 7.36
CA LEU A 38 -13.79 2.72 6.54
C LEU A 38 -14.17 1.63 5.51
N LEU A 39 -14.99 0.64 5.91
CA LEU A 39 -15.40 -0.44 5.02
C LEU A 39 -16.24 0.07 3.83
N GLU A 40 -17.13 1.04 4.04
CA GLU A 40 -17.95 1.59 2.97
C GLU A 40 -17.11 2.39 1.97
N ARG A 41 -16.13 3.17 2.45
CA ARG A 41 -15.16 3.86 1.61
C ARG A 41 -14.28 2.88 0.81
N ILE A 42 -13.80 1.82 1.46
CA ILE A 42 -13.01 0.76 0.79
C ILE A 42 -13.81 0.09 -0.33
N GLU A 43 -15.04 -0.34 -0.05
CA GLU A 43 -15.88 -0.99 -1.06
C GLU A 43 -16.23 -0.03 -2.20
N SER A 44 -16.42 1.26 -1.91
CA SER A 44 -16.65 2.28 -2.94
C SER A 44 -15.46 2.42 -3.88
N LEU A 45 -14.24 2.52 -3.36
CA LEU A 45 -13.02 2.58 -4.17
C LEU A 45 -12.81 1.30 -4.97
N LYS A 46 -13.05 0.12 -4.36
CA LYS A 46 -13.00 -1.16 -5.09
C LYS A 46 -13.97 -1.15 -6.26
N THR A 47 -15.24 -0.79 -6.06
CA THR A 47 -16.21 -0.76 -7.15
C THR A 47 -15.79 0.22 -8.26
N ILE A 48 -15.28 1.41 -7.90
CA ILE A 48 -14.71 2.37 -8.86
C ILE A 48 -13.57 1.74 -9.67
N TYR A 49 -12.66 1.05 -8.98
CA TYR A 49 -11.53 0.34 -9.59
C TYR A 49 -12.02 -0.67 -10.63
N TYR A 50 -12.89 -1.60 -10.22
CA TYR A 50 -13.37 -2.69 -11.08
C TYR A 50 -14.19 -2.20 -12.28
N LEU A 51 -15.02 -1.17 -12.08
CA LEU A 51 -15.83 -0.58 -13.16
C LEU A 51 -15.03 0.35 -14.09
N LYS A 52 -13.71 0.52 -13.84
CA LYS A 52 -12.81 1.40 -14.59
C LYS A 52 -13.39 2.81 -14.78
N ILE A 53 -14.01 3.34 -13.73
CA ILE A 53 -14.59 4.69 -13.75
C ILE A 53 -13.46 5.71 -13.76
N ASN A 54 -13.47 6.63 -14.73
CA ASN A 54 -12.33 7.52 -15.02
C ASN A 54 -12.71 8.98 -15.37
N GLY A 55 -13.89 9.46 -14.91
CA GLY A 55 -14.33 10.84 -15.13
C GLY A 55 -13.58 11.90 -14.29
N ASP A 56 -13.68 13.17 -14.67
CA ASP A 56 -12.98 14.27 -13.99
C ASP A 56 -13.39 14.48 -12.54
N LYS A 57 -14.69 14.44 -12.25
CA LYS A 57 -15.19 14.51 -10.87
C LYS A 57 -14.61 13.38 -10.00
N VAL A 58 -14.56 12.17 -10.57
CA VAL A 58 -14.06 10.98 -9.88
C VAL A 58 -12.56 11.11 -9.59
N PHE A 59 -11.78 11.63 -10.54
CA PHE A 59 -10.35 11.89 -10.32
C PHE A 59 -10.11 12.81 -9.13
N ARG A 60 -10.82 13.95 -9.05
CA ARG A 60 -10.62 14.95 -7.98
C ARG A 60 -10.92 14.36 -6.60
N ILE A 61 -11.98 13.56 -6.50
CA ILE A 61 -12.35 12.91 -5.23
C ILE A 61 -11.27 11.90 -4.82
N ILE A 62 -10.82 11.05 -5.75
CA ILE A 62 -9.79 10.04 -5.45
C ILE A 62 -8.42 10.68 -5.18
N GLU A 63 -8.11 11.78 -5.85
CA GLU A 63 -6.93 12.60 -5.56
C GLU A 63 -6.95 13.12 -4.12
N ASN A 64 -8.07 13.68 -3.66
CA ASN A 64 -8.22 14.10 -2.28
C ASN A 64 -8.00 12.92 -1.32
N HIS A 65 -8.62 11.76 -1.58
CA HIS A 65 -8.38 10.59 -0.74
C HIS A 65 -6.93 10.10 -0.77
N LEU A 66 -6.24 10.18 -1.91
CA LEU A 66 -4.82 9.82 -2.01
C LEU A 66 -3.93 10.77 -1.20
N ILE A 67 -4.28 12.05 -1.11
CA ILE A 67 -3.45 13.06 -0.44
C ILE A 67 -3.74 13.13 1.06
N SER A 68 -5.01 13.14 1.45
CA SER A 68 -5.42 13.58 2.79
C SER A 68 -6.21 12.56 3.59
N ASP A 69 -6.60 11.41 3.04
CA ASP A 69 -7.35 10.42 3.83
C ASP A 69 -6.49 9.87 4.97
N GLU A 70 -7.03 9.82 6.19
CA GLU A 70 -6.32 9.34 7.38
C GLU A 70 -5.94 7.86 7.26
N SER A 71 -6.72 7.07 6.52
CA SER A 71 -6.49 5.65 6.35
C SER A 71 -5.50 5.38 5.22
N ALA A 72 -4.32 4.86 5.58
CA ALA A 72 -3.35 4.37 4.60
C ALA A 72 -3.94 3.34 3.61
N GLN A 73 -4.95 2.55 4.02
CA GLN A 73 -5.61 1.59 3.12
C GLN A 73 -6.42 2.30 2.03
N ILE A 74 -7.11 3.38 2.38
CA ILE A 74 -7.82 4.23 1.42
C ILE A 74 -6.83 4.90 0.48
N ARG A 75 -5.72 5.46 1.00
CA ARG A 75 -4.67 6.05 0.17
C ARG A 75 -4.05 5.04 -0.80
N CYS A 76 -3.78 3.81 -0.36
CA CYS A 76 -3.29 2.72 -1.22
C CYS A 76 -4.26 2.39 -2.36
N LEU A 77 -5.55 2.23 -2.07
CA LEU A 77 -6.55 1.95 -3.10
C LEU A 77 -6.68 3.13 -4.07
N SER A 78 -6.65 4.35 -3.56
CA SER A 78 -6.68 5.57 -4.36
C SER A 78 -5.48 5.66 -5.30
N ALA A 79 -4.27 5.34 -4.82
CA ALA A 79 -3.06 5.26 -5.65
C ALA A 79 -3.21 4.26 -6.81
N LYS A 80 -3.74 3.06 -6.51
CA LYS A 80 -4.00 2.02 -7.53
C LYS A 80 -4.98 2.51 -8.59
N ILE A 81 -6.09 3.11 -8.18
CA ILE A 81 -7.10 3.63 -9.10
C ILE A 81 -6.54 4.76 -9.96
N ILE A 82 -5.85 5.73 -9.36
CA ILE A 82 -5.20 6.84 -10.07
C ILE A 82 -4.21 6.31 -11.12
N PHE A 83 -3.43 5.31 -10.75
CA PHE A 83 -2.42 4.72 -11.64
C PHE A 83 -3.04 3.92 -12.79
N GLN A 84 -4.09 3.14 -12.53
CA GLN A 84 -4.62 2.15 -13.48
C GLN A 84 -5.81 2.64 -14.31
N ASN A 85 -6.66 3.52 -13.77
CA ASN A 85 -7.88 3.96 -14.45
C ASN A 85 -7.73 5.29 -15.19
N PHE A 86 -6.70 6.10 -14.87
CA PHE A 86 -6.51 7.42 -15.46
C PHE A 86 -5.25 7.48 -16.32
N PRO A 87 -5.27 8.27 -17.42
CA PRO A 87 -4.12 8.38 -18.31
C PRO A 87 -2.96 9.11 -17.62
N LYS A 88 -1.73 8.79 -18.07
CA LYS A 88 -0.50 9.39 -17.54
C LYS A 88 -0.53 10.92 -17.55
N SER A 89 -1.05 11.53 -18.61
CA SER A 89 -1.17 13.00 -18.74
C SER A 89 -1.91 13.66 -17.57
N LYS A 90 -2.78 12.90 -16.88
CA LYS A 90 -3.58 13.38 -15.76
C LYS A 90 -2.99 13.02 -14.40
N ASN A 91 -2.47 11.81 -14.25
CA ASN A 91 -1.98 11.32 -12.96
C ASN A 91 -0.51 11.65 -12.66
N PHE A 92 0.27 12.08 -13.67
CA PHE A 92 1.72 12.20 -13.56
C PHE A 92 2.19 13.12 -12.43
N LEU A 93 1.63 14.33 -12.37
CA LEU A 93 2.02 15.34 -11.38
C LEU A 93 1.63 14.92 -9.96
N LEU A 94 0.44 14.34 -9.81
CA LEU A 94 -0.03 13.80 -8.54
C LEU A 94 0.90 12.68 -8.04
N LEU A 95 1.20 11.69 -8.88
CA LEU A 95 2.08 10.57 -8.51
C LEU A 95 3.52 11.04 -8.21
N ARG A 96 4.01 12.06 -8.91
CA ARG A 96 5.29 12.71 -8.58
C ARG A 96 5.25 13.33 -7.19
N TRP A 97 4.19 14.09 -6.88
CA TRP A 97 4.02 14.73 -5.58
C TRP A 97 3.95 13.69 -4.46
N VAL A 98 3.12 12.65 -4.61
CA VAL A 98 2.98 11.59 -3.59
C VAL A 98 4.31 10.87 -3.37
N SER A 99 5.10 10.64 -4.43
CA SER A 99 6.45 10.05 -4.32
C SER A 99 7.43 10.89 -3.48
N GLN A 100 7.21 12.20 -3.40
CA GLN A 100 8.06 13.14 -2.64
C GLN A 100 7.60 13.30 -1.19
N TYR A 101 6.29 13.21 -0.92
CA TYR A 101 5.73 13.63 0.37
C TYR A 101 5.03 12.53 1.18
N GLU A 102 4.62 11.40 0.59
CA GLU A 102 3.96 10.32 1.34
C GLU A 102 4.90 9.71 2.38
N ARG A 103 4.38 9.43 3.58
CA ARG A 103 5.12 8.94 4.74
C ARG A 103 4.71 7.53 5.17
N SER A 104 3.54 7.07 4.75
CA SER A 104 3.06 5.72 5.07
C SER A 104 3.86 4.67 4.31
N ALA A 105 4.52 3.79 5.04
CA ALA A 105 5.24 2.64 4.50
C ALA A 105 4.38 1.79 3.54
N LEU A 106 3.09 1.61 3.90
CA LEU A 106 2.13 0.84 3.12
C LEU A 106 1.86 1.50 1.75
N VAL A 107 1.65 2.81 1.74
CA VAL A 107 1.40 3.56 0.50
C VAL A 107 2.67 3.64 -0.34
N ILE A 108 3.82 3.90 0.28
CA ILE A 108 5.13 3.91 -0.39
C ILE A 108 5.41 2.58 -1.08
N LYS A 109 5.20 1.45 -0.37
CA LYS A 109 5.34 0.12 -0.95
C LYS A 109 4.40 -0.07 -2.13
N THR A 110 3.14 0.33 -1.98
CA THR A 110 2.14 0.27 -3.06
C THR A 110 2.60 1.02 -4.31
N LEU A 111 3.14 2.24 -4.15
CA LEU A 111 3.65 3.04 -5.27
C LEU A 111 4.86 2.38 -5.94
N LEU A 112 5.81 1.86 -5.17
CA LEU A 112 6.97 1.16 -5.73
C LEU A 112 6.54 -0.07 -6.52
N ASP A 113 5.58 -0.84 -6.02
CA ASP A 113 5.06 -2.03 -6.70
C ASP A 113 4.33 -1.65 -8.01
N LEU A 114 3.52 -0.58 -8.00
CA LEU A 114 2.88 -0.03 -9.21
C LEU A 114 3.89 0.46 -10.24
N PHE A 115 4.92 1.19 -9.81
CA PHE A 115 5.92 1.72 -10.73
C PHE A 115 6.81 0.62 -11.32
N ARG A 116 7.04 -0.49 -10.59
CA ARG A 116 7.76 -1.66 -11.09
C ARG A 116 6.95 -2.49 -12.07
N SER A 117 5.63 -2.46 -11.98
CA SER A 117 4.76 -3.25 -12.86
C SER A 117 4.69 -2.72 -14.29
N VAL A 118 5.35 -1.60 -14.60
CA VAL A 118 5.35 -0.98 -15.93
C VAL A 118 6.76 -0.58 -16.36
N VAL A 119 7.03 -0.68 -17.66
CA VAL A 119 8.29 -0.23 -18.27
C VAL A 119 8.11 1.21 -18.78
N ASP A 120 8.09 2.18 -17.86
CA ASP A 120 8.09 3.62 -18.20
C ASP A 120 9.26 4.33 -17.49
N PRO A 121 10.17 4.99 -18.23
CA PRO A 121 11.30 5.72 -17.66
C PRO A 121 10.90 6.77 -16.62
N HIS A 122 9.74 7.41 -16.76
CA HIS A 122 9.31 8.43 -15.82
C HIS A 122 8.93 7.83 -14.46
N PHE A 123 8.28 6.66 -14.45
CA PHE A 123 8.00 5.95 -13.20
C PHE A 123 9.28 5.38 -12.58
N LYS A 124 10.33 5.11 -13.37
CA LYS A 124 11.66 4.80 -12.81
C LYS A 124 12.26 5.98 -12.05
N ILE A 125 12.08 7.21 -12.55
CA ILE A 125 12.50 8.43 -11.83
C ILE A 125 11.77 8.52 -10.48
N PHE A 126 10.46 8.26 -10.45
CA PHE A 126 9.69 8.29 -9.19
C PHE A 126 10.14 7.23 -8.20
N GLN A 127 10.45 6.02 -8.67
CA GLN A 127 11.06 4.98 -7.83
C GLN A 127 12.37 5.48 -7.20
N ASN A 128 13.27 6.07 -8.00
CA ASN A 128 14.55 6.56 -7.51
C ASN A 128 14.36 7.70 -6.48
N ILE A 129 13.39 8.59 -6.68
CA ILE A 129 13.04 9.64 -5.70
C ILE A 129 12.65 9.01 -4.35
N ILE A 130 11.74 8.03 -4.37
CA ILE A 130 11.30 7.35 -3.16
C ILE A 130 12.49 6.67 -2.47
N LEU A 131 13.27 5.92 -3.23
CA LEU A 131 14.37 5.12 -2.71
C LEU A 131 15.49 5.97 -2.11
N GLU A 132 15.92 7.04 -2.80
CA GLU A 132 16.93 7.96 -2.26
C GLU A 132 16.44 8.69 -1.00
N ARG A 133 15.14 9.03 -0.95
CA ARG A 133 14.53 9.64 0.23
C ARG A 133 14.56 8.67 1.42
N LEU A 134 14.16 7.42 1.22
CA LEU A 134 14.16 6.39 2.28
C LEU A 134 15.58 6.10 2.77
N LYS A 135 16.54 5.97 1.84
CA LYS A 135 17.97 5.83 2.17
C LYS A 135 18.44 6.96 3.10
N LYS A 136 18.07 8.21 2.81
CA LYS A 136 18.46 9.38 3.62
C LYS A 136 17.77 9.41 4.98
N ILE A 137 16.46 9.18 5.04
CA ILE A 137 15.67 9.25 6.27
C ILE A 137 16.10 8.17 7.26
N TYR A 138 16.27 6.93 6.77
CA TYR A 138 16.53 5.77 7.62
C TYR A 138 18.01 5.41 7.71
N ASN A 139 18.87 6.06 6.93
CA ASN A 139 20.29 5.78 6.84
C ASN A 139 20.60 4.29 6.55
N ILE A 140 19.86 3.69 5.60
CA ILE A 140 19.99 2.28 5.21
C ILE A 140 20.53 2.12 3.78
N PRO A 141 21.30 1.06 3.50
CA PRO A 141 21.70 0.71 2.13
C PRO A 141 20.51 0.51 1.19
N MET A 142 20.67 0.88 -0.07
CA MET A 142 19.61 0.81 -1.09
C MET A 142 18.96 -0.58 -1.21
N LYS A 143 19.80 -1.63 -1.17
CA LYS A 143 19.36 -3.04 -1.26
C LYS A 143 18.46 -3.48 -0.10
N GLU A 144 18.45 -2.74 1.01
CA GLU A 144 17.72 -3.11 2.23
C GLU A 144 16.39 -2.38 2.37
N ILE A 145 16.12 -1.37 1.54
CA ILE A 145 14.88 -0.59 1.62
C ILE A 145 13.63 -1.47 1.45
N ASN A 146 13.65 -2.44 0.54
CA ASN A 146 12.52 -3.35 0.37
C ASN A 146 12.26 -4.20 1.62
N LEU A 147 13.32 -4.65 2.29
CA LEU A 147 13.20 -5.40 3.54
C LEU A 147 12.58 -4.52 4.63
N PHE A 148 13.08 -3.29 4.76
CA PHE A 148 12.59 -2.32 5.73
C PHE A 148 11.11 -1.97 5.51
N LEU A 149 10.69 -1.71 4.27
CA LEU A 149 9.28 -1.44 3.96
C LEU A 149 8.38 -2.64 4.25
N ASN A 150 8.82 -3.85 3.92
CA ASN A 150 8.06 -5.07 4.23
C ASN A 150 7.89 -5.25 5.75
N LEU A 151 8.93 -4.92 6.52
CA LEU A 151 8.89 -4.94 7.98
C LEU A 151 7.89 -3.95 8.58
N GLU A 152 7.93 -2.69 8.13
CA GLU A 152 6.99 -1.68 8.60
C GLU A 152 5.55 -2.06 8.24
N VAL A 153 5.32 -2.63 7.05
CA VAL A 153 4.01 -3.13 6.63
C VAL A 153 3.53 -4.26 7.54
N LEU A 154 4.38 -5.25 7.83
CA LEU A 154 4.04 -6.34 8.75
C LEU A 154 3.72 -5.82 10.16
N CYS A 155 4.48 -4.84 10.66
CA CYS A 155 4.21 -4.23 11.95
C CYS A 155 2.85 -3.52 11.96
N VAL A 156 2.52 -2.75 10.92
CA VAL A 156 1.20 -2.07 10.80
C VAL A 156 0.05 -3.08 10.76
N GLU A 157 0.18 -4.17 10.01
CA GLU A 157 -0.87 -5.19 9.90
C GLU A 157 -1.10 -5.93 11.22
N LYS A 158 -0.02 -6.32 11.92
CA LYS A 158 -0.13 -7.04 13.19
C LYS A 158 -0.54 -6.14 14.35
N THR A 159 -0.09 -4.89 14.40
CA THR A 159 -0.47 -3.97 15.49
C THR A 159 -1.95 -3.60 15.46
N LYS A 160 -2.60 -3.56 14.28
CA LYS A 160 -4.06 -3.35 14.17
C LYS A 160 -4.89 -4.53 14.68
N GLN A 161 -4.41 -5.76 14.52
CA GLN A 161 -5.10 -6.96 14.99
C GLN A 161 -4.96 -7.16 16.52
N TYR A 162 -3.87 -6.67 17.10
CA TYR A 162 -3.50 -6.94 18.50
C TYR A 162 -3.37 -5.69 19.38
N ASN A 163 -3.72 -4.51 18.85
CA ASN A 163 -3.59 -3.19 19.50
C ASN A 163 -2.22 -2.98 20.18
N LEU A 164 -1.14 -3.29 19.46
CA LEU A 164 0.22 -3.30 20.02
C LEU A 164 0.93 -1.96 19.79
N ASN A 165 1.37 -1.32 20.88
CA ASN A 165 2.38 -0.26 20.82
C ASN A 165 3.75 -0.87 20.51
N ILE A 166 4.40 -0.47 19.41
CA ILE A 166 5.65 -1.06 18.90
C ILE A 166 6.79 -0.95 19.92
N GLY A 167 6.91 0.19 20.62
CA GLY A 167 7.98 0.42 21.59
C GLY A 167 7.87 -0.50 22.80
N GLU A 168 6.66 -0.61 23.36
CA GLU A 168 6.37 -1.39 24.56
C GLU A 168 6.29 -2.90 24.28
N ASN A 169 5.83 -3.27 23.09
CA ASN A 169 5.53 -4.66 22.73
C ASN A 169 6.55 -5.25 21.75
N TRP A 170 7.73 -4.65 21.62
CA TRP A 170 8.80 -5.12 20.74
C TRP A 170 9.08 -6.63 20.87
N HIS A 171 9.11 -7.14 22.10
CA HIS A 171 9.33 -8.55 22.38
C HIS A 171 8.22 -9.45 21.83
N LYS A 172 6.96 -9.00 21.84
CA LYS A 172 5.81 -9.72 21.24
C LYS A 172 5.89 -9.68 19.72
N ILE A 173 6.20 -8.52 19.13
CA ILE A 173 6.39 -8.36 17.68
C ILE A 173 7.50 -9.28 17.19
N ILE A 174 8.64 -9.29 17.88
CA ILE A 174 9.76 -10.19 17.60
C ILE A 174 9.35 -11.65 17.74
N ARG A 175 8.58 -12.01 18.77
CA ARG A 175 8.07 -13.38 18.95
C ARG A 175 7.14 -13.77 17.81
N MET A 176 6.22 -12.91 17.40
CA MET A 176 5.32 -13.16 16.27
C MET A 176 6.08 -13.30 14.96
N LEU A 177 7.11 -12.48 14.76
CA LEU A 177 8.01 -12.62 13.63
C LEU A 177 8.69 -13.98 13.68
N LYS A 178 9.31 -14.41 14.80
CA LYS A 178 10.02 -15.72 14.91
C LYS A 178 9.22 -16.95 14.45
N PHE A 179 7.90 -16.91 14.59
CA PHE A 179 7.00 -18.02 14.22
C PHE A 179 6.36 -17.84 12.84
N SER A 180 6.68 -16.76 12.12
CA SER A 180 6.34 -16.60 10.71
C SER A 180 7.33 -17.39 9.85
N PRO A 181 6.86 -18.15 8.85
CA PRO A 181 7.72 -19.01 8.01
C PRO A 181 8.83 -18.25 7.26
N ASP A 182 8.70 -16.93 7.07
CA ASP A 182 9.67 -16.07 6.35
C ASP A 182 10.66 -15.31 7.26
N SER A 183 10.77 -15.65 8.54
CA SER A 183 11.34 -14.75 9.55
C SER A 183 12.72 -15.11 10.11
N VAL A 184 13.26 -16.26 9.73
CA VAL A 184 14.30 -16.96 10.51
C VAL A 184 15.54 -16.08 10.74
N TRP A 185 15.83 -15.12 9.85
CA TRP A 185 16.97 -14.18 9.99
C TRP A 185 16.58 -12.73 10.25
N LEU A 186 15.29 -12.41 10.10
CA LEU A 186 14.73 -11.08 10.26
C LEU A 186 14.75 -10.64 11.72
N VAL A 187 14.41 -11.58 12.61
CA VAL A 187 14.36 -11.35 14.05
C VAL A 187 15.73 -11.08 14.64
N GLN A 188 16.74 -11.85 14.24
CA GLN A 188 18.09 -11.67 14.77
C GLN A 188 18.69 -10.34 14.30
N ARG A 189 18.42 -9.93 13.05
CA ARG A 189 18.84 -8.62 12.52
C ARG A 189 18.16 -7.46 13.24
N LEU A 190 16.84 -7.53 13.45
CA LEU A 190 16.08 -6.52 14.19
C LEU A 190 16.54 -6.41 15.66
N TYR A 191 16.82 -7.54 16.31
CA TYR A 191 17.39 -7.57 17.65
C TYR A 191 18.76 -6.88 17.67
N TYR A 192 19.64 -7.21 16.73
CA TYR A 192 20.98 -6.64 16.63
C TYR A 192 20.99 -5.12 16.37
N ILE A 193 20.08 -4.61 15.53
CA ILE A 193 19.91 -3.17 15.27
C ILE A 193 19.40 -2.43 16.52
N LYS A 194 18.46 -3.01 17.27
CA LYS A 194 17.90 -2.39 18.49
C LYS A 194 18.96 -2.09 19.55
N TYR A 195 20.01 -2.92 19.65
CA TYR A 195 21.09 -2.75 20.64
C TYR A 195 22.29 -1.99 20.09
N GLY A 196 22.12 -1.21 19.03
CA GLY A 196 23.17 -0.31 18.51
C GLY A 196 24.24 -0.99 17.66
N GLY A 197 24.02 -2.22 17.21
CA GLY A 197 24.92 -2.90 16.25
C GLY A 197 24.88 -2.25 14.86
N LYS A 198 26.01 -2.24 14.14
CA LYS A 198 26.08 -1.86 12.71
C LYS A 198 25.84 -3.08 11.84
N MET A 199 24.88 -3.02 10.91
CA MET A 199 24.41 -4.20 10.16
C MET A 199 25.51 -5.07 9.57
N LEU A 200 25.30 -6.39 9.68
CA LEU A 200 26.05 -7.43 8.98
C LEU A 200 25.82 -7.28 7.46
N GLY A 201 26.87 -7.54 6.67
CA GLY A 201 26.85 -7.41 5.21
C GLY A 201 25.76 -8.22 4.51
N PRO A 202 25.57 -7.99 3.19
CA PRO A 202 24.61 -8.78 2.40
C PRO A 202 24.98 -10.26 2.48
N LEU A 203 23.98 -11.14 2.41
CA LEU A 203 24.25 -12.57 2.24
C LEU A 203 24.91 -12.77 0.85
N PRO A 204 25.91 -13.67 0.73
CA PRO A 204 26.42 -14.10 -0.56
C PRO A 204 25.29 -14.72 -1.39
N ASP A 205 25.27 -14.45 -2.70
CA ASP A 205 24.22 -14.89 -3.64
C ASP A 205 24.03 -16.43 -3.62
N ASP A 206 25.04 -17.17 -3.16
CA ASP A 206 25.13 -18.62 -3.13
C ASP A 206 24.34 -19.30 -1.99
N SER A 207 23.66 -18.51 -1.14
CA SER A 207 22.93 -19.02 0.03
C SER A 207 21.48 -19.46 -0.23
N LEU A 208 20.99 -19.26 -1.46
CA LEU A 208 19.65 -19.68 -1.93
C LEU A 208 19.38 -21.20 -2.01
N PRO A 209 20.33 -22.10 -2.35
CA PRO A 209 20.04 -23.53 -2.52
C PRO A 209 19.66 -24.26 -1.23
N TYR A 210 20.20 -23.82 -0.08
CA TYR A 210 19.92 -24.44 1.23
C TYR A 210 18.48 -24.22 1.72
N LEU A 211 17.76 -23.23 1.17
CA LEU A 211 16.39 -22.91 1.57
C LEU A 211 15.32 -23.80 0.92
N LYS A 212 15.66 -24.52 -0.16
CA LYS A 212 14.73 -25.46 -0.82
C LYS A 212 14.58 -26.80 -0.10
N GLN A 213 15.43 -27.11 0.88
CA GLN A 213 15.43 -28.39 1.60
C GLN A 213 14.63 -28.35 2.92
N LEU A 214 14.03 -27.21 3.27
CA LEU A 214 13.32 -27.00 4.55
C LEU A 214 11.85 -26.61 4.36
N ILE A 215 11.25 -26.89 3.20
CA ILE A 215 9.79 -26.88 2.96
C ILE A 215 9.27 -28.31 3.01
#